data_AF-A0A2U2ZGT9-F1
#
_entry.id   AF-A0A2U2ZGT9-F1
#
_cell.length_a   1.000
_cell.length_b   1.000
_cell.length_c   1.000
_cell.angle_alpha   90.00
_cell.angle_beta   90.00
_cell.angle_gamma   90.00
#
_symmetry.space_group_name_H-M   'P 1'
#
loop_
_entity.id
_entity.type
_entity.pdbx_description
1 polymer ?
#
loop_
_entity_poly.entity_id
_entity_poly.type
_entity_poly.pdbx_seq_one_letter_code
_entity_poly.pdbx_strand_id
1 'polypeptide(L)'
;MTLGLWKSGPNTVELASNRSLTTPVSLGDLKPGDLLIDADGSNTTRHVVIFEKWTDSSHTAYWAFEQRGGHGTDHRVRTYGLDSGSEYEPYRPVNLSGETPPDPGPPAADWPLLKVGSQGTDVTTAQYLLRARGHSTAVDGSYGPKTAAQAKAFQNANGLVADGEIGPESWPRLVVDVKSGSQGDAVRALQTQLVAHGYRLTVDGQFGPLTEKAVTDFQSSEKLAVDGSVGPRTWAALV
;
A
#
# COMPACT_ATOMS: atom_id res chain seq x y z
N MET A 1 6.71 24.71 5.01
CA MET A 1 5.92 23.63 5.66
C MET A 1 6.28 22.32 4.97
N THR A 2 7.23 21.59 5.55
CA THR A 2 7.94 20.45 4.92
C THR A 2 7.06 19.25 4.59
N LEU A 3 5.85 19.18 5.15
CA LEU A 3 4.91 18.07 4.93
C LEU A 3 3.73 18.41 4.01
N GLY A 4 3.66 19.64 3.47
CA GLY A 4 2.58 19.99 2.53
C GLY A 4 1.16 19.80 3.07
N LEU A 5 0.92 19.91 4.38
CA LEU A 5 -0.42 19.86 4.98
C LEU A 5 -0.98 21.28 5.06
N TRP A 6 -2.02 21.58 4.28
CA TRP A 6 -2.50 22.96 4.08
C TRP A 6 -3.51 23.40 5.16
N LYS A 7 -3.90 22.46 6.02
CA LYS A 7 -4.69 22.64 7.24
C LYS A 7 -4.14 21.69 8.29
N SER A 8 -4.08 22.13 9.54
CA SER A 8 -3.88 21.20 10.66
C SER A 8 -5.00 20.16 10.64
N GLY A 9 -4.65 18.89 10.86
CA GLY A 9 -5.65 17.84 11.05
C GLY A 9 -6.54 18.11 12.27
N PRO A 10 -7.68 17.41 12.40
CA PRO A 10 -8.56 17.55 13.55
C PRO A 10 -7.82 17.20 14.84
N ASN A 11 -8.12 17.92 15.92
CA ASN A 11 -7.65 17.54 17.25
C ASN A 11 -8.53 16.43 17.86
N THR A 12 -8.14 15.91 19.02
CA THR A 12 -8.84 14.80 19.70
C THR A 12 -10.33 15.06 19.93
N VAL A 13 -10.70 16.29 20.31
CA VAL A 13 -12.10 16.67 20.56
C VAL A 13 -12.89 16.73 19.26
N GLU A 14 -12.30 17.29 18.20
CA GLU A 14 -12.94 17.35 16.89
C GLU A 14 -13.13 15.95 16.30
N LEU A 15 -12.16 15.05 16.47
CA LEU A 15 -12.29 13.63 16.10
C LEU A 15 -13.46 12.95 16.84
N ALA A 16 -13.64 13.21 18.14
CA ALA A 16 -14.71 12.59 18.93
C ALA A 16 -16.10 13.20 18.71
N SER A 17 -16.18 14.48 18.32
CA SER A 17 -17.46 15.21 18.22
C SER A 17 -18.00 15.35 16.78
N ASN A 18 -17.13 15.35 15.76
CA ASN A 18 -17.53 15.56 14.37
C ASN A 18 -18.00 14.25 13.72
N ARG A 19 -19.31 14.12 13.52
CA ARG A 19 -19.93 12.92 12.92
C ARG A 19 -19.65 12.72 11.43
N SER A 20 -19.09 13.72 10.76
CA SER A 20 -18.56 13.61 9.40
C SER A 20 -17.12 13.06 9.38
N LEU A 21 -16.50 12.86 10.54
CA LEU A 21 -15.17 12.25 10.68
C LEU A 21 -15.26 10.87 11.34
N THR A 22 -16.07 10.72 12.39
CA THR A 22 -16.21 9.46 13.13
C THR A 22 -17.65 9.17 13.58
N THR A 23 -17.94 7.90 13.83
CA THR A 23 -19.22 7.41 14.37
C THR A 23 -18.96 6.61 15.64
N PRO A 24 -19.71 6.81 16.74
CA PRO A 24 -19.58 5.97 17.92
C PRO A 24 -19.84 4.50 17.59
N VAL A 25 -19.08 3.60 18.19
CA VAL A 25 -19.31 2.15 18.12
C VAL A 25 -19.34 1.56 19.53
N SER A 26 -19.75 0.30 19.68
CA SER A 26 -19.61 -0.38 20.97
C SER A 26 -18.21 -0.96 21.09
N LEU A 27 -17.66 -1.05 22.30
CA LEU A 27 -16.35 -1.66 22.54
C LEU A 27 -16.27 -3.09 21.98
N GLY A 28 -17.33 -3.89 22.15
CA GLY A 28 -17.40 -5.26 21.61
C GLY A 28 -17.43 -5.34 20.07
N ASP A 29 -17.76 -4.23 19.39
CA ASP A 29 -17.88 -4.14 17.93
C ASP A 29 -16.66 -3.52 17.25
N LEU A 30 -15.56 -3.34 18.00
CA LEU A 30 -14.31 -2.78 17.49
C LEU A 30 -13.77 -3.61 16.32
N LYS A 31 -13.29 -2.91 15.30
CA LYS A 31 -12.67 -3.43 14.09
C LYS A 31 -11.30 -2.78 13.89
N PRO A 32 -10.37 -3.46 13.18
CA PRO A 32 -9.11 -2.85 12.82
C PRO A 32 -9.31 -1.46 12.19
N GLY A 33 -8.62 -0.44 12.72
CA GLY A 33 -8.73 0.95 12.28
C GLY A 33 -9.73 1.80 13.07
N ASP A 34 -10.55 1.20 13.94
CA ASP A 34 -11.36 1.97 14.89
C ASP A 34 -10.46 2.69 15.92
N LEU A 35 -10.98 3.77 16.47
CA LEU A 35 -10.28 4.66 17.39
C LEU A 35 -10.83 4.48 18.81
N LEU A 36 -9.95 4.42 19.79
CA LEU A 36 -10.28 4.67 21.20
C LEU A 36 -9.79 6.09 21.51
N ILE A 37 -10.72 6.98 21.86
CA ILE A 37 -10.45 8.41 21.98
C ILE A 37 -10.76 8.86 23.40
N ASP A 38 -9.74 9.36 24.11
CA ASP A 38 -9.92 10.17 25.31
C ASP A 38 -10.01 11.64 24.89
N ALA A 39 -11.24 12.14 24.78
CA ALA A 39 -11.54 13.54 24.46
C ALA A 39 -11.78 14.41 25.71
N ASP A 40 -12.06 13.80 26.85
CA ASP A 40 -12.42 14.49 28.09
C ASP A 40 -11.21 14.90 28.92
N GLY A 41 -10.04 14.33 28.63
CA GLY A 41 -8.77 14.74 29.20
C GLY A 41 -8.40 16.21 28.94
N SER A 42 -7.29 16.63 29.56
CA SER A 42 -6.64 17.92 29.34
C SER A 42 -5.82 17.96 28.04
N ASN A 43 -5.23 19.11 27.72
CA ASN A 43 -4.34 19.27 26.57
C ASN A 43 -3.04 18.43 26.65
N THR A 44 -2.77 17.77 27.78
CA THR A 44 -1.63 16.85 27.96
C THR A 44 -2.04 15.40 28.23
N THR A 45 -3.33 15.12 28.44
CA THR A 45 -3.81 13.77 28.74
C THR A 45 -4.73 13.19 27.66
N ARG A 46 -5.38 14.05 26.86
CA ARG A 46 -6.11 13.62 25.67
C ARG A 46 -5.25 12.76 24.77
N HIS A 47 -5.82 11.66 24.32
CA HIS A 47 -5.09 10.66 23.55
C HIS A 47 -5.98 9.98 22.53
N VAL A 48 -5.36 9.47 21.48
CA VAL A 48 -6.02 8.65 20.46
C VAL A 48 -5.19 7.39 20.26
N VAL A 49 -5.88 6.26 20.28
CA VAL A 49 -5.29 4.95 20.01
C VAL A 49 -6.04 4.34 18.83
N ILE A 50 -5.30 3.74 17.89
CA ILE A 50 -5.87 3.02 16.76
C ILE A 50 -5.88 1.53 17.10
N PHE A 51 -7.06 0.94 17.21
CA PHE A 51 -7.23 -0.48 17.48
C PHE A 51 -6.84 -1.32 16.26
N GLU A 52 -6.00 -2.34 16.46
CA GLU A 52 -5.71 -3.36 15.44
C GLU A 52 -6.60 -4.59 15.67
N LYS A 53 -6.47 -5.23 16.83
CA LYS A 53 -7.17 -6.48 17.17
C LYS A 53 -7.13 -6.76 18.67
N TRP A 54 -8.05 -7.58 19.15
CA TRP A 54 -7.97 -8.17 20.48
C TRP A 54 -6.80 -9.16 20.59
N THR A 55 -6.22 -9.31 21.78
CA THR A 55 -5.18 -10.33 22.02
C THR A 55 -5.74 -11.75 21.98
N ASP A 56 -7.00 -11.90 22.38
CA ASP A 56 -7.74 -13.15 22.46
C ASP A 56 -9.25 -12.85 22.62
N SER A 57 -10.06 -13.89 22.74
CA SER A 57 -11.53 -13.79 22.82
C SER A 57 -12.07 -13.23 24.14
N SER A 58 -11.23 -13.00 25.16
CA SER A 58 -11.67 -12.41 26.44
C SER A 58 -11.79 -10.88 26.38
N HIS A 59 -11.23 -10.26 25.35
CA HIS A 59 -11.22 -8.80 25.14
C HIS A 59 -10.64 -7.99 26.32
N THR A 60 -9.71 -8.56 27.10
CA THR A 60 -9.06 -7.85 28.22
C THR A 60 -7.82 -7.05 27.80
N ALA A 61 -7.35 -7.23 26.56
CA ALA A 61 -6.24 -6.48 26.00
C ALA A 61 -6.32 -6.43 24.47
N TYR A 62 -5.73 -5.41 23.85
CA TYR A 62 -5.73 -5.23 22.40
C TYR A 62 -4.37 -4.75 21.88
N TRP A 63 -4.04 -5.14 20.66
CA TRP A 63 -2.97 -4.55 19.88
C TRP A 63 -3.41 -3.21 19.31
N ALA A 64 -2.53 -2.23 19.38
CA ALA A 64 -2.86 -0.86 19.01
C ALA A 64 -1.65 -0.08 18.52
N PHE A 65 -1.92 0.91 17.66
CA PHE A 65 -0.98 1.95 17.29
C PHE A 65 -1.24 3.21 18.11
N GLU A 66 -0.21 3.78 18.73
CA GLU A 66 -0.31 5.06 19.44
C GLU A 66 0.93 5.92 19.23
N GLN A 67 0.77 7.24 19.24
CA GLN A 67 1.90 8.16 19.23
C GLN A 67 2.46 8.34 20.64
N ARG A 68 3.78 8.34 20.78
CA ARG A 68 4.48 8.69 22.02
C ARG A 68 5.51 9.77 21.81
N GLY A 69 5.55 10.71 22.74
CA GLY A 69 6.53 11.79 22.76
C GLY A 69 7.96 11.23 22.69
N GLY A 70 8.75 11.74 21.75
CA GLY A 70 10.15 11.34 21.56
C GLY A 70 10.39 9.97 20.92
N HIS A 71 9.35 9.17 20.65
CA HIS A 71 9.48 7.82 20.10
C HIS A 71 8.80 7.65 18.73
N GLY A 72 7.80 8.47 18.41
CA GLY A 72 6.99 8.29 17.20
C GLY A 72 5.81 7.36 17.44
N THR A 73 5.43 6.56 16.45
CA THR A 73 4.31 5.63 16.55
C THR A 73 4.77 4.27 17.07
N ASP A 74 4.24 3.83 18.20
CA ASP A 74 4.44 2.49 18.76
C ASP A 74 3.30 1.55 18.34
N HIS A 75 3.62 0.29 18.01
CA HIS A 75 2.66 -0.79 17.86
C HIS A 75 2.80 -1.78 19.02
N ARG A 76 1.88 -1.79 20.00
CA ARG A 76 2.00 -2.66 21.18
C ARG A 76 0.67 -2.91 21.89
N VAL A 77 0.65 -3.92 22.75
CA VAL A 77 -0.53 -4.31 23.55
C VAL A 77 -0.92 -3.24 24.56
N ARG A 78 -2.23 -3.05 24.75
CA ARG A 78 -2.89 -2.11 25.65
C ARG A 78 -3.96 -2.79 26.49
N THR A 79 -4.15 -2.27 27.70
CA THR A 79 -5.12 -2.77 28.69
C THR A 79 -6.01 -1.67 29.27
N TYR A 80 -5.87 -0.42 28.81
CA TYR A 80 -6.71 0.70 29.23
C TYR A 80 -7.79 0.98 28.17
N GLY A 81 -8.84 1.71 28.54
CA GLY A 81 -9.93 2.05 27.62
C GLY A 81 -11.00 0.96 27.48
N LEU A 82 -11.03 0.00 28.40
CA LEU A 82 -11.87 -1.19 28.32
C LEU A 82 -12.96 -1.24 29.40
N ASP A 83 -12.80 -0.46 30.47
CA ASP A 83 -13.74 -0.42 31.59
C ASP A 83 -14.91 0.53 31.30
N SER A 84 -16.08 0.25 31.85
CA SER A 84 -17.32 1.03 31.62
C SER A 84 -17.29 2.47 32.15
N GLY A 85 -16.23 2.87 32.83
CA GLY A 85 -16.01 4.25 33.31
C GLY A 85 -14.75 4.88 32.73
N SER A 86 -14.19 4.30 31.66
CA SER A 86 -13.02 4.86 31.01
C SER A 86 -13.37 6.15 30.27
N GLU A 87 -12.42 7.10 30.24
CA GLU A 87 -12.52 8.31 29.40
C GLU A 87 -12.34 7.99 27.90
N TYR A 88 -11.85 6.79 27.57
CA TYR A 88 -11.69 6.37 26.19
C TYR A 88 -13.00 5.83 25.64
N GLU A 89 -13.55 6.56 24.68
CA GLU A 89 -14.76 6.17 23.99
C GLU A 89 -14.41 5.63 22.58
N PRO A 90 -15.04 4.53 22.13
CA PRO A 90 -14.73 3.91 20.85
C PRO A 90 -15.50 4.56 19.68
N TYR A 91 -14.78 4.84 18.59
CA TYR A 91 -15.29 5.47 17.38
C TYR A 91 -14.76 4.82 16.11
N ARG A 92 -15.61 4.69 15.10
CA ARG A 92 -15.26 4.27 13.74
C ARG A 92 -15.15 5.47 12.80
N PRO A 93 -14.02 5.69 12.11
CA PRO A 93 -13.94 6.75 11.12
C PRO A 93 -14.90 6.51 9.93
N VAL A 94 -15.58 7.56 9.46
CA VAL A 94 -16.67 7.43 8.47
C VAL A 94 -16.20 7.42 7.01
N ASN A 95 -14.97 7.88 6.75
CA ASN A 95 -14.36 7.94 5.42
C ASN A 95 -13.11 7.07 5.30
N LEU A 96 -13.01 5.99 6.09
CA LEU A 96 -12.16 4.88 5.68
C LEU A 96 -12.87 4.30 4.44
N SER A 97 -12.43 4.69 3.24
CA SER A 97 -12.68 3.85 2.08
C SER A 97 -12.28 2.45 2.52
N GLY A 98 -13.14 1.45 2.36
CA GLY A 98 -12.84 0.05 2.70
C GLY A 98 -11.67 -0.56 1.89
N GLU A 99 -10.86 0.29 1.27
CA GLU A 99 -9.50 -0.02 0.91
C GLU A 99 -8.76 -0.29 2.22
N THR A 100 -8.34 -1.54 2.39
CA THR A 100 -7.17 -1.87 3.19
C THR A 100 -6.19 -0.70 3.10
N PRO A 101 -5.64 -0.17 4.23
CA PRO A 101 -4.59 0.85 4.14
C PRO A 101 -3.64 0.39 3.03
N PRO A 102 -3.26 1.25 2.05
CA PRO A 102 -2.33 0.82 1.03
C PRO A 102 -1.20 0.19 1.81
N ASP A 103 -1.10 -1.12 1.61
CA ASP A 103 -0.08 -1.94 2.22
C ASP A 103 1.22 -1.14 2.05
N PRO A 104 2.05 -0.89 3.10
CA PRO A 104 3.08 0.18 3.12
C PRO A 104 4.19 0.08 2.05
N GLY A 105 3.93 -0.62 0.96
CA GLY A 105 4.87 -1.16 0.03
C GLY A 105 5.65 -2.28 0.72
N PRO A 106 6.49 -2.96 -0.04
CA PRO A 106 7.80 -3.28 0.52
C PRO A 106 8.49 -1.98 0.98
N PRO A 107 9.41 -2.03 1.95
CA PRO A 107 10.32 -0.92 2.20
C PRO A 107 10.90 -0.44 0.87
N ALA A 108 11.09 0.87 0.70
CA ALA A 108 11.65 1.48 -0.52
C ALA A 108 13.03 0.90 -0.96
N ALA A 109 13.63 0.01 -0.16
CA ALA A 109 14.94 -0.59 -0.34
C ALA A 109 15.02 -1.72 -1.38
N ASP A 110 13.90 -2.28 -1.87
CA ASP A 110 13.93 -3.48 -2.72
C ASP A 110 13.60 -3.25 -4.21
N TRP A 111 13.28 -2.01 -4.63
CA TRP A 111 12.96 -1.73 -6.04
C TRP A 111 14.22 -1.43 -6.88
N PRO A 112 14.38 -2.03 -8.08
CA PRO A 112 15.53 -1.77 -8.93
C PRO A 112 15.52 -0.33 -9.48
N LEU A 113 16.71 0.24 -9.66
CA LEU A 113 16.86 1.53 -10.35
C LEU A 113 17.05 1.31 -11.86
N LEU A 114 16.07 1.72 -12.66
CA LEU A 114 16.16 1.70 -14.13
C LEU A 114 16.41 3.09 -14.69
N LYS A 115 17.41 3.20 -15.55
CA LYS A 115 17.82 4.45 -16.19
C LYS A 115 18.40 4.20 -17.58
N VAL A 116 18.76 5.26 -18.29
CA VAL A 116 19.36 5.13 -19.63
C VAL A 116 20.56 4.19 -19.60
N GLY A 117 20.52 3.15 -20.44
CA GLY A 117 21.53 2.09 -20.51
C GLY A 117 21.17 0.81 -19.74
N SER A 118 20.18 0.84 -18.84
CA SER A 118 19.61 -0.38 -18.25
C SER A 118 19.03 -1.28 -19.35
N GLN A 119 19.11 -2.59 -19.16
CA GLN A 119 18.59 -3.60 -20.09
C GLN A 119 18.01 -4.78 -19.31
N GLY A 120 17.18 -5.58 -19.98
CA GLY A 120 16.70 -6.86 -19.44
C GLY A 120 15.22 -6.86 -19.08
N THR A 121 14.82 -7.87 -18.31
CA THR A 121 13.41 -8.16 -18.03
C THR A 121 12.72 -7.02 -17.30
N ASP A 122 13.37 -6.38 -16.33
CA ASP A 122 12.75 -5.29 -15.55
C ASP A 122 12.50 -4.06 -16.41
N VAL A 123 13.35 -3.82 -17.43
CA VAL A 123 13.11 -2.78 -18.43
C VAL A 123 11.90 -3.11 -19.28
N THR A 124 11.77 -4.36 -19.75
CA THR A 124 10.58 -4.83 -20.47
C THR A 124 9.31 -4.66 -19.62
N THR A 125 9.37 -5.02 -18.34
CA THR A 125 8.31 -4.84 -17.35
C THR A 125 7.91 -3.37 -17.22
N ALA A 126 8.88 -2.48 -17.02
CA ALA A 126 8.63 -1.04 -16.93
C ALA A 126 8.03 -0.46 -18.22
N GLN A 127 8.50 -0.89 -19.41
CA GLN A 127 7.96 -0.44 -20.69
C GLN A 127 6.50 -0.85 -20.89
N TYR A 128 6.13 -2.08 -20.51
CA TYR A 128 4.74 -2.53 -20.52
C TYR A 128 3.88 -1.75 -19.51
N LEU A 129 4.36 -1.54 -18.29
CA LEU A 129 3.62 -0.78 -17.28
C LEU A 129 3.45 0.70 -17.67
N LEU A 130 4.45 1.32 -18.30
CA LEU A 130 4.33 2.66 -18.87
C LEU A 130 3.21 2.71 -19.92
N ARG A 131 3.14 1.74 -20.83
CA ARG A 131 2.03 1.65 -21.80
C ARG A 131 0.68 1.47 -21.12
N ALA A 132 0.59 0.62 -20.09
CA ALA A 132 -0.63 0.43 -19.31
C ALA A 132 -1.09 1.72 -18.60
N ARG A 133 -0.15 2.61 -18.26
CA ARG A 133 -0.40 3.96 -17.72
C ARG A 133 -0.61 5.03 -18.82
N GLY A 134 -0.69 4.64 -20.09
CA GLY A 134 -0.94 5.56 -21.21
C GLY A 134 0.31 6.22 -21.81
N HIS A 135 1.51 5.81 -21.38
CA HIS A 135 2.78 6.34 -21.87
C HIS A 135 3.37 5.42 -22.95
N SER A 136 3.18 5.80 -24.21
CA SER A 136 3.60 4.97 -25.35
C SER A 136 5.11 4.95 -25.54
N THR A 137 5.73 3.78 -25.35
CA THR A 137 7.15 3.50 -25.62
C THR A 137 7.31 2.17 -26.37
N ALA A 138 8.45 1.92 -27.01
CA ALA A 138 8.77 0.57 -27.49
C ALA A 138 8.96 -0.37 -26.29
N VAL A 139 8.63 -1.66 -26.47
CA VAL A 139 8.92 -2.71 -25.49
C VAL A 139 9.98 -3.60 -26.11
N ASP A 140 11.24 -3.27 -25.85
CA ASP A 140 12.43 -3.86 -26.45
C ASP A 140 13.46 -4.29 -25.40
N GLY A 141 13.13 -4.15 -24.11
CA GLY A 141 14.02 -4.50 -23.00
C GLY A 141 15.25 -3.60 -22.91
N SER A 142 15.28 -2.47 -23.61
CA SER A 142 16.37 -1.50 -23.61
C SER A 142 15.91 -0.13 -23.14
N TYR A 143 16.50 0.36 -22.05
CA TYR A 143 16.12 1.65 -21.48
C TYR A 143 16.83 2.76 -22.24
N GLY A 144 16.27 3.15 -23.39
CA GLY A 144 16.78 4.23 -24.22
C GLY A 144 16.19 5.61 -23.86
N PRO A 145 16.62 6.67 -24.57
CA PRO A 145 16.10 8.03 -24.38
C PRO A 145 14.58 8.16 -24.54
N LYS A 146 13.95 7.31 -25.37
CA LYS A 146 12.50 7.29 -25.55
C LYS A 146 11.78 6.77 -24.31
N THR A 147 12.27 5.69 -23.70
CA THR A 147 11.75 5.17 -22.42
C THR A 147 11.93 6.21 -21.31
N ALA A 148 13.12 6.83 -21.23
CA ALA A 148 13.39 7.89 -20.25
C ALA A 148 12.43 9.08 -20.39
N ALA A 149 12.11 9.50 -21.62
CA ALA A 149 11.15 10.58 -21.87
C ALA A 149 9.73 10.21 -21.40
N GLN A 150 9.31 8.97 -21.59
CA GLN A 150 8.02 8.48 -21.09
C GLN A 150 8.00 8.34 -19.58
N ALA A 151 9.10 7.91 -18.95
CA ALA A 151 9.24 7.90 -17.49
C ALA A 151 9.11 9.31 -16.91
N LYS A 152 9.74 10.33 -17.52
CA LYS A 152 9.56 11.74 -17.12
C LYS A 152 8.11 12.20 -17.25
N ALA A 153 7.44 11.84 -18.33
CA ALA A 153 6.03 12.19 -18.53
C ALA A 153 5.14 11.55 -17.44
N PHE A 154 5.39 10.28 -17.12
CA PHE A 154 4.73 9.57 -16.03
C PHE A 154 4.98 10.23 -14.68
N GLN A 155 6.24 10.54 -14.37
CA GLN A 155 6.64 11.19 -13.12
C GLN A 155 5.94 12.55 -12.95
N ASN A 156 5.95 13.39 -13.99
CA ASN A 156 5.23 14.67 -13.99
C ASN A 156 3.72 14.49 -13.73
N ALA A 157 3.09 13.50 -14.38
CA ALA A 157 1.66 13.23 -14.20
C ALA A 157 1.30 12.75 -12.78
N ASN A 158 2.27 12.22 -12.03
CA ASN A 158 2.10 11.67 -10.69
C ASN A 158 2.74 12.52 -9.58
N GLY A 159 3.18 13.74 -9.89
CA GLY A 159 3.78 14.66 -8.91
C GLY A 159 5.13 14.20 -8.36
N LEU A 160 5.88 13.40 -9.13
CA LEU A 160 7.21 12.92 -8.80
C LEU A 160 8.30 13.86 -9.36
N VAL A 161 9.54 13.69 -8.88
CA VAL A 161 10.71 14.28 -9.53
C VAL A 161 10.84 13.67 -10.93
N ALA A 162 10.80 14.52 -11.96
CA ALA A 162 10.85 14.09 -13.37
C ALA A 162 12.29 13.90 -13.90
N ASP A 163 13.07 13.03 -13.24
CA ASP A 163 14.45 12.70 -13.61
C ASP A 163 14.56 11.69 -14.77
N GLY A 164 13.48 10.94 -15.04
CA GLY A 164 13.41 9.92 -16.08
C GLY A 164 13.99 8.58 -15.67
N GLU A 165 14.27 8.39 -14.38
CA GLU A 165 14.71 7.14 -13.77
C GLU A 165 13.54 6.47 -13.04
N ILE A 166 13.33 5.18 -13.26
CA ILE A 166 12.30 4.43 -12.54
C ILE A 166 12.97 3.77 -11.34
N GLY A 167 12.79 4.38 -10.17
CA GLY A 167 13.31 3.91 -8.89
C GLY A 167 12.22 3.79 -7.80
N PRO A 168 12.60 3.74 -6.52
CA PRO A 168 11.69 3.45 -5.41
C PRO A 168 10.46 4.34 -5.28
N GLU A 169 10.52 5.59 -5.73
CA GLU A 169 9.37 6.49 -5.75
C GLU A 169 8.45 6.29 -6.97
N SER A 170 9.01 5.81 -8.08
CA SER A 170 8.28 5.63 -9.34
C SER A 170 7.57 4.28 -9.38
N TRP A 171 8.23 3.20 -8.97
CA TRP A 171 7.68 1.84 -9.04
C TRP A 171 6.32 1.65 -8.35
N PRO A 172 6.12 2.07 -7.09
CA PRO A 172 4.82 1.88 -6.41
C PRO A 172 3.65 2.58 -7.12
N ARG A 173 3.93 3.64 -7.88
CA ARG A 173 2.93 4.38 -8.67
C ARG A 173 2.79 3.83 -10.09
N LEU A 174 3.82 3.16 -10.60
CA LEU A 174 3.86 2.64 -11.97
C LEU A 174 3.15 1.30 -12.08
N VAL A 175 3.38 0.40 -11.10
CA VAL A 175 2.78 -0.94 -11.07
C VAL A 175 1.25 -0.88 -11.08
N VAL A 176 0.63 -1.92 -11.62
CA VAL A 176 -0.83 -2.01 -11.76
C VAL A 176 -1.27 -3.32 -11.11
N ASP A 177 -2.26 -3.23 -10.22
CA ASP A 177 -2.84 -4.41 -9.60
C ASP A 177 -3.56 -5.25 -10.66
N VAL A 178 -3.12 -6.50 -10.81
CA VAL A 178 -3.71 -7.45 -11.76
C VAL A 178 -4.11 -8.74 -11.04
N LYS A 179 -5.21 -9.33 -11.47
CA LYS A 179 -5.77 -10.57 -10.93
C LYS A 179 -6.48 -11.35 -12.03
N SER A 180 -7.02 -12.53 -11.71
CA SER A 180 -7.80 -13.33 -12.64
C SER A 180 -8.84 -12.49 -13.40
N GLY A 181 -8.83 -12.60 -14.74
CA GLY A 181 -9.68 -11.81 -15.64
C GLY A 181 -9.11 -10.45 -16.09
N SER A 182 -8.04 -9.95 -15.45
CA SER A 182 -7.29 -8.78 -15.95
C SER A 182 -6.69 -9.05 -17.34
N GLN A 183 -6.53 -8.00 -18.14
CA GLN A 183 -5.98 -8.10 -19.49
C GLN A 183 -5.11 -6.87 -19.83
N GLY A 184 -4.27 -7.00 -20.85
CA GLY A 184 -3.49 -5.91 -21.43
C GLY A 184 -2.01 -5.90 -21.02
N ASP A 185 -1.36 -4.74 -21.17
CA ASP A 185 0.09 -4.64 -21.02
C ASP A 185 0.59 -4.91 -19.59
N ALA A 186 -0.18 -4.57 -18.56
CA ALA A 186 0.16 -4.93 -17.18
C ALA A 186 0.23 -6.46 -16.97
N VAL A 187 -0.63 -7.22 -17.66
CA VAL A 187 -0.57 -8.69 -17.63
C VAL A 187 0.61 -9.21 -18.43
N ARG A 188 0.98 -8.58 -19.55
CA ARG A 188 2.20 -8.94 -20.29
C ARG A 188 3.47 -8.70 -19.48
N ALA A 189 3.52 -7.60 -18.71
CA ALA A 189 4.58 -7.33 -17.75
C ALA A 189 4.69 -8.48 -16.72
N LEU A 190 3.56 -8.88 -16.14
CA LEU A 190 3.52 -9.96 -15.16
C LEU A 190 3.99 -11.29 -15.76
N GLN A 191 3.41 -11.69 -16.89
CA GLN A 191 3.76 -12.94 -17.57
C GLN A 191 5.24 -12.96 -17.97
N THR A 192 5.79 -11.81 -18.37
CA THR A 192 7.22 -11.67 -18.68
C THR A 192 8.09 -11.95 -17.47
N GLN A 193 7.76 -11.40 -16.29
CA GLN A 193 8.50 -11.70 -15.06
C GLN A 193 8.33 -13.15 -14.64
N LEU A 194 7.12 -13.69 -14.63
CA LEU A 194 6.91 -15.10 -14.27
C LEU A 194 7.71 -16.04 -15.20
N VAL A 195 7.80 -15.74 -16.50
CA VAL A 195 8.66 -16.51 -17.41
C VAL A 195 10.14 -16.40 -17.04
N ALA A 196 10.62 -15.22 -16.65
CA ALA A 196 11.99 -15.04 -16.17
C ALA A 196 12.27 -15.78 -14.86
N HIS A 197 11.26 -15.92 -14.00
CA HIS A 197 11.28 -16.74 -12.78
C HIS A 197 11.08 -18.25 -13.04
N GLY A 198 11.08 -18.68 -14.31
CA GLY A 198 11.08 -20.09 -14.71
C GLY A 198 9.71 -20.71 -14.96
N TYR A 199 8.62 -19.94 -14.84
CA TYR A 199 7.28 -20.42 -15.16
C TYR A 199 7.07 -20.51 -16.68
N ARG A 200 6.44 -21.58 -17.15
CA ARG A 200 6.16 -21.78 -18.58
C ARG A 200 4.80 -21.19 -18.94
N LEU A 201 4.79 -19.92 -19.34
CA LEU A 201 3.59 -19.19 -19.75
C LEU A 201 3.75 -18.59 -21.15
N THR A 202 2.62 -18.37 -21.82
CA THR A 202 2.56 -17.50 -22.99
C THR A 202 2.35 -16.07 -22.54
N VAL A 203 3.09 -15.12 -23.11
CA VAL A 203 2.92 -13.68 -22.86
C VAL A 203 1.85 -13.13 -23.81
N ASP A 204 0.58 -13.49 -23.56
CA ASP A 204 -0.57 -13.09 -24.38
C ASP A 204 -1.27 -11.82 -23.85
N GLY A 205 -1.01 -11.44 -22.60
CA GLY A 205 -1.68 -10.35 -21.92
C GLY A 205 -3.05 -10.72 -21.38
N GLN A 206 -3.33 -12.01 -21.17
CA GLN A 206 -4.56 -12.51 -20.53
C GLN A 206 -4.25 -13.18 -19.19
N PHE A 207 -4.85 -12.68 -18.12
CA PHE A 207 -4.68 -13.27 -16.79
C PHE A 207 -5.68 -14.43 -16.65
N GLY A 208 -5.36 -15.55 -17.29
CA GLY A 208 -6.12 -16.79 -17.22
C GLY A 208 -5.62 -17.75 -16.12
N PRO A 209 -6.20 -18.96 -16.03
CA PRO A 209 -5.91 -19.92 -14.96
C PRO A 209 -4.44 -20.35 -14.84
N LEU A 210 -3.71 -20.39 -15.95
CA LEU A 210 -2.27 -20.70 -15.93
C LEU A 210 -1.44 -19.58 -15.30
N THR A 211 -1.77 -18.32 -15.60
CA THR A 211 -1.14 -17.15 -14.97
C THR A 211 -1.46 -17.11 -13.48
N GLU A 212 -2.71 -17.36 -13.09
CA GLU A 212 -3.13 -17.42 -11.69
C GLU A 212 -2.39 -18.50 -10.90
N LYS A 213 -2.25 -19.69 -11.48
CA LYS A 213 -1.44 -20.75 -10.89
C LYS A 213 0.02 -20.33 -10.71
N ALA A 214 0.64 -19.72 -11.71
CA ALA A 214 2.03 -19.26 -11.60
C ALA A 214 2.20 -18.15 -10.55
N VAL A 215 1.24 -17.23 -10.44
CA VAL A 215 1.24 -16.19 -9.39
C VAL A 215 1.16 -16.80 -8.00
N THR A 216 0.22 -17.72 -7.77
CA THR A 216 0.07 -18.35 -6.44
C THR A 216 1.29 -19.22 -6.08
N ASP A 217 1.86 -19.95 -7.03
CA ASP A 217 3.11 -20.70 -6.84
C ASP A 217 4.28 -19.75 -6.48
N PHE A 218 4.42 -18.62 -7.19
CA PHE A 218 5.45 -17.61 -6.94
C PHE A 218 5.28 -16.93 -5.58
N GLN A 219 4.07 -16.51 -5.24
CA GLN A 219 3.77 -15.94 -3.92
C GLN A 219 4.14 -16.92 -2.80
N SER A 220 3.87 -18.22 -3.00
CA SER A 220 4.24 -19.24 -2.03
C SER A 220 5.77 -19.43 -1.92
N SER A 221 6.53 -19.35 -3.02
CA SER A 221 7.99 -19.48 -2.98
C SER A 221 8.66 -18.29 -2.29
N GLU A 222 8.11 -17.08 -2.52
CA GLU A 222 8.61 -15.83 -1.94
C GLU A 222 8.06 -15.54 -0.53
N LYS A 223 7.28 -16.47 0.04
CA LYS A 223 6.65 -16.33 1.38
C LYS A 223 5.77 -15.08 1.50
N LEU A 224 5.12 -14.71 0.40
CA LEU A 224 4.12 -13.66 0.34
C LEU A 224 2.73 -14.20 0.71
N ALA A 225 1.75 -13.31 0.88
CA ALA A 225 0.35 -13.72 0.94
C ALA A 225 -0.03 -14.38 -0.39
N VAL A 226 -0.60 -15.59 -0.34
CA VAL A 226 -1.00 -16.36 -1.51
C VAL A 226 -2.47 -16.07 -1.83
N ASP A 227 -2.70 -14.92 -2.47
CA ASP A 227 -4.03 -14.40 -2.79
C ASP A 227 -4.35 -14.41 -4.30
N GLY A 228 -3.40 -14.86 -5.14
CA GLY A 228 -3.55 -14.92 -6.59
C GLY A 228 -3.62 -13.55 -7.28
N SER A 229 -3.39 -12.47 -6.52
CA SER A 229 -3.41 -11.08 -7.00
C SER A 229 -2.01 -10.49 -6.96
N VAL A 230 -1.64 -9.74 -7.99
CA VAL A 230 -0.31 -9.13 -8.10
C VAL A 230 -0.41 -7.66 -7.77
N GLY A 231 -0.30 -7.36 -6.48
CA GLY A 231 -0.18 -6.00 -5.95
C GLY A 231 1.27 -5.54 -5.78
N PRO A 232 1.53 -4.36 -5.17
CA PRO A 232 2.85 -3.77 -5.09
C PRO A 232 3.93 -4.67 -4.45
N ARG A 233 3.56 -5.50 -3.46
CA ARG A 233 4.50 -6.45 -2.85
C ARG A 233 4.90 -7.58 -3.79
N THR A 234 3.94 -8.20 -4.47
CA THR A 234 4.22 -9.24 -5.45
C THR A 234 5.04 -8.66 -6.61
N TRP A 235 4.72 -7.44 -7.05
CA TRP A 235 5.51 -6.75 -8.07
C TRP A 235 6.96 -6.51 -7.65
N ALA A 236 7.20 -6.10 -6.40
CA ALA A 236 8.56 -5.86 -5.90
C ALA A 236 9.41 -7.12 -5.85
N ALA A 237 8.79 -8.27 -5.53
CA ALA A 237 9.49 -9.54 -5.56
C ALA A 237 9.73 -10.06 -6.98
N LEU A 238 8.91 -9.62 -7.95
CA LEU A 238 9.02 -10.04 -9.35
C LEU A 238 10.14 -9.32 -10.11
N VAL A 239 10.44 -8.06 -9.77
CA VAL A 239 11.42 -7.19 -10.45
C VAL A 239 12.76 -7.11 -9.71
#